data_AF-A0A2R7P0W6-F1
#
_entry.id   AF-A0A2R7P0W6-F1
#
_cell.length_a   1.000
_cell.length_b   1.000
_cell.length_c   1.000
_cell.angle_alpha   90.00
_cell.angle_beta   90.00
_cell.angle_gamma   90.00
#
_symmetry.space_group_name_H-M   'P 1'
#
loop_
_entity.id
_entity.type
_entity.pdbx_description
1 polymer ?
#
loop_
_entity_poly.entity_id
_entity_poly.type
_entity_poly.pdbx_seq_one_letter_code
_entity_poly.pdbx_strand_id
1 'polypeptide(L)'
;MIKKKTSKMKIKQFLKTNVLAIAALLLFTGSIMSFTLMEKKPVLATTYFYNSADISAGAFANPSHWNTTNASDCETDGERPCSIVVPDGQTLGSVLAGKTNTQVLSMSPSRKP
;
A
#
# COMPACT_ATOMS: atom_id res chain seq x y z
N MET A 1 -51.72 52.13 7.29
CA MET A 1 -51.95 50.69 7.04
C MET A 1 -50.63 50.00 6.70
N ILE A 2 -50.23 49.01 7.52
CA ILE A 2 -49.55 47.72 7.18
C ILE A 2 -48.45 47.81 6.10
N LYS A 3 -47.16 47.55 6.39
CA LYS A 3 -46.64 46.19 6.62
C LYS A 3 -45.26 46.22 7.30
N LYS A 4 -45.19 45.62 8.51
CA LYS A 4 -43.96 45.10 9.14
C LYS A 4 -43.19 44.23 8.13
N LYS A 5 -41.89 44.45 7.97
CA LYS A 5 -40.97 43.42 7.45
C LYS A 5 -39.84 43.22 8.46
N THR A 6 -40.00 42.11 9.18
CA THR A 6 -39.15 41.57 10.23
C THR A 6 -37.74 41.28 9.69
N SER A 7 -36.75 42.10 10.05
CA SER A 7 -35.34 41.71 9.91
C SER A 7 -35.06 40.61 10.92
N LYS A 8 -35.10 39.35 10.47
CA LYS A 8 -34.65 38.20 11.27
C LYS A 8 -33.17 38.42 11.62
N MET A 9 -32.91 38.75 12.88
CA MET A 9 -31.63 38.55 13.56
C MET A 9 -31.11 37.15 13.21
N LYS A 10 -29.97 37.05 12.50
CA LYS A 10 -29.21 35.80 12.41
C LYS A 10 -28.45 35.59 13.72
N ILE A 11 -29.15 35.04 14.70
CA ILE A 11 -28.59 34.61 15.97
C ILE A 11 -27.75 33.35 15.76
N LYS A 12 -26.45 33.57 15.96
CA LYS A 12 -25.48 32.78 16.72
C LYS A 12 -25.25 31.30 16.37
N GLN A 13 -23.97 31.09 16.01
CA GLN A 13 -23.08 30.14 16.66
C GLN A 13 -23.37 28.66 16.40
N PHE A 14 -22.72 28.12 15.36
CA PHE A 14 -22.39 26.70 15.32
C PHE A 14 -20.92 26.51 14.89
N LEU A 15 -20.11 26.22 15.91
CA LEU A 15 -18.94 25.35 15.91
C LEU A 15 -17.63 25.86 15.27
N LYS A 16 -16.78 26.45 16.14
CA LYS A 16 -15.36 26.08 16.17
C LYS A 16 -15.27 24.57 16.45
N THR A 17 -14.78 23.77 15.49
CA THR A 17 -14.33 22.40 15.77
C THR A 17 -13.09 22.09 14.93
N ASN A 18 -11.98 21.86 15.61
CA ASN A 18 -10.76 21.28 15.07
C ASN A 18 -11.05 19.84 14.61
N VAL A 19 -10.93 19.53 13.32
CA VAL A 19 -10.76 18.14 12.83
C VAL A 19 -9.87 18.17 11.59
N LEU A 20 -8.60 18.55 11.78
CA LEU A 20 -7.52 18.05 10.94
C LEU A 20 -6.88 16.90 11.73
N ALA A 21 -7.59 15.79 11.77
CA ALA A 21 -7.14 14.57 12.41
C ALA A 21 -7.52 13.39 11.50
N ILE A 22 -6.48 12.63 11.12
CA ILE A 22 -6.51 11.21 10.78
C ILE A 22 -6.99 10.87 9.36
N ALA A 23 -6.03 10.75 8.44
CA ALA A 23 -6.13 9.80 7.32
C ALA A 23 -4.79 9.11 6.98
N ALA A 24 -3.81 9.13 7.91
CA ALA A 24 -2.60 8.32 7.79
C ALA A 24 -2.80 6.87 8.29
N LEU A 25 -4.04 6.50 8.62
CA LEU A 25 -4.42 5.18 9.15
C LEU A 25 -5.33 4.42 8.16
N LEU A 26 -4.98 4.42 6.87
CA LEU A 26 -5.55 3.47 5.89
C LEU A 26 -4.67 2.22 5.76
N LEU A 27 -4.06 1.81 6.87
CA LEU A 27 -3.64 0.43 7.08
C LEU A 27 -4.75 -0.22 7.92
N PHE A 28 -5.07 -1.48 7.63
CA PHE A 28 -5.97 -2.35 8.43
C PHE A 28 -7.48 -2.21 8.18
N THR A 29 -7.94 -2.59 6.99
CA THR A 29 -9.27 -3.22 6.86
C THR A 29 -9.13 -4.57 6.19
N GLY A 30 -8.84 -5.58 7.01
CA GLY A 30 -9.26 -6.93 6.72
C GLY A 30 -10.78 -6.98 6.68
N SER A 31 -11.37 -6.82 5.50
CA SER A 31 -12.71 -7.29 5.21
C SER A 31 -12.60 -8.63 4.50
N ILE A 32 -12.75 -9.69 5.30
CA ILE A 32 -13.15 -11.03 4.90
C ILE A 32 -14.33 -10.94 3.92
N MET A 33 -14.09 -11.20 2.64
CA MET A 33 -15.16 -11.45 1.66
C MET A 33 -15.18 -12.94 1.36
N SER A 34 -15.94 -13.66 2.17
CA SER A 34 -16.41 -15.01 1.89
C SER A 34 -17.15 -15.02 0.54
N PHE A 35 -16.61 -15.78 -0.41
CA PHE A 35 -17.29 -16.46 -1.52
C PHE A 35 -18.70 -15.97 -1.87
N THR A 36 -18.80 -15.16 -2.92
CA THR A 36 -19.75 -15.30 -4.05
C THR A 36 -19.47 -14.14 -5.01
N LEU A 37 -19.72 -14.35 -6.30
CA LEU A 37 -19.47 -13.45 -7.44
C LEU A 37 -18.09 -13.65 -8.10
N MET A 38 -18.07 -14.60 -9.03
CA MET A 38 -17.27 -14.55 -10.25
C MET A 38 -17.51 -13.21 -10.97
N GLU A 39 -16.78 -12.18 -10.59
CA GLU A 39 -16.67 -10.94 -11.34
C GLU A 39 -15.19 -10.61 -11.38
N LYS A 40 -14.62 -10.44 -12.59
CA LYS A 40 -13.20 -10.18 -12.81
C LYS A 40 -12.77 -9.00 -11.94
N LYS A 41 -12.14 -9.29 -10.79
CA LYS A 41 -11.51 -8.28 -9.95
C LYS A 41 -10.50 -7.53 -10.81
N PRO A 42 -10.46 -6.19 -10.80
CA PRO A 42 -9.28 -5.49 -11.30
C PRO A 42 -8.10 -6.05 -10.48
N VAL A 43 -7.17 -6.70 -11.16
CA VAL A 43 -6.02 -7.34 -10.51
C VAL A 43 -5.07 -6.22 -10.12
N LEU A 44 -5.39 -5.43 -9.09
CA LEU A 44 -4.61 -4.26 -8.70
C LEU A 44 -3.14 -4.62 -8.43
N ALA A 45 -2.23 -3.71 -8.79
CA ALA A 45 -0.79 -3.89 -8.60
C ALA A 45 -0.49 -4.26 -7.16
N THR A 46 0.28 -5.32 -6.97
CA THR A 46 0.55 -5.89 -5.65
C THR A 46 1.99 -5.60 -5.25
N THR A 47 2.17 -4.97 -4.09
CA THR A 47 3.49 -4.77 -3.51
C THR A 47 3.89 -6.01 -2.71
N TYR A 48 5.08 -6.53 -3.01
CA TYR A 48 5.71 -7.61 -2.26
C TYR A 48 6.93 -7.08 -1.53
N PHE A 49 7.16 -7.57 -0.32
CA PHE A 49 8.27 -7.22 0.57
C PHE A 49 9.18 -8.43 0.75
N TYR A 50 10.48 -8.23 0.64
CA TYR A 50 11.46 -9.30 0.87
C TYR A 50 11.48 -9.66 2.35
N ASN A 51 11.35 -10.94 2.69
CA ASN A 51 11.23 -11.41 4.08
C ASN A 51 12.33 -12.39 4.50
N SER A 52 13.33 -12.63 3.64
CA SER A 52 14.46 -13.52 3.93
C SER A 52 15.73 -12.72 4.24
N ALA A 53 16.66 -13.31 4.99
CA ALA A 53 18.01 -12.79 5.17
C ALA A 53 18.99 -13.31 4.10
N ASP A 54 18.54 -14.21 3.21
CA ASP A 54 19.39 -14.83 2.19
C ASP A 54 19.80 -13.82 1.12
N ILE A 55 21.10 -13.77 0.81
CA ILE A 55 21.72 -12.93 -0.23
C ILE A 55 22.48 -13.75 -1.28
N SER A 56 22.38 -15.09 -1.21
CA SER A 56 23.01 -15.99 -2.16
C SER A 56 22.53 -15.75 -3.60
N ALA A 57 23.32 -16.14 -4.59
CA ALA A 57 22.98 -15.91 -5.99
C ALA A 57 21.61 -16.50 -6.35
N GLY A 58 20.69 -15.64 -6.80
CA GLY A 58 19.32 -16.03 -7.15
C GLY A 58 18.32 -15.97 -6.00
N ALA A 59 18.75 -15.74 -4.75
CA ALA A 59 17.88 -15.64 -3.58
C ALA A 59 16.77 -14.59 -3.75
N PHE A 60 17.06 -13.46 -4.40
CA PHE A 60 16.07 -12.39 -4.57
C PHE A 60 15.01 -12.75 -5.63
N ALA A 61 15.30 -13.68 -6.52
CA ALA A 61 14.36 -14.18 -7.51
C ALA A 61 13.48 -15.32 -6.97
N ASN A 62 13.77 -15.85 -5.77
CA ASN A 62 12.97 -16.90 -5.15
C ASN A 62 11.66 -16.33 -4.58
N PRO A 63 10.47 -16.68 -5.13
CA PRO A 63 9.20 -16.14 -4.66
C PRO A 63 8.88 -16.46 -3.19
N SER A 64 9.45 -17.52 -2.60
CA SER A 64 9.22 -17.86 -1.18
C SER A 64 9.92 -16.90 -0.21
N HIS A 65 10.81 -16.04 -0.70
CA HIS A 65 11.47 -14.99 0.07
C HIS A 65 10.72 -13.64 0.02
N TRP A 66 9.46 -13.65 -0.41
CA TRP A 66 8.63 -12.47 -0.50
C TRP A 66 7.29 -12.68 0.18
N ASN A 67 6.74 -11.60 0.72
CA ASN A 67 5.44 -11.57 1.37
C ASN A 67 4.69 -10.28 1.02
N THR A 68 3.36 -10.30 1.02
CA THR A 68 2.55 -9.09 0.82
C THR A 68 2.44 -8.24 2.09
N THR A 69 2.82 -8.80 3.25
CA THR A 69 2.92 -8.09 4.52
C THR A 69 4.35 -7.67 4.78
N ASN A 70 4.57 -6.39 5.06
CA ASN A 70 5.89 -5.91 5.42
C ASN A 70 6.25 -6.35 6.84
N ALA A 71 7.31 -7.16 6.98
CA ALA A 71 7.77 -7.68 8.26
C ALA A 71 8.88 -6.83 8.91
N SER A 72 9.48 -5.89 8.19
CA SER A 72 10.52 -5.00 8.73
C SER A 72 10.58 -3.68 7.96
N ASP A 73 11.20 -2.66 8.54
CA ASP A 73 11.26 -1.35 7.88
C ASP A 73 12.09 -1.40 6.58
N CYS A 74 11.79 -0.45 5.69
CA CYS A 74 12.57 -0.19 4.49
C CYS A 74 13.47 1.02 4.72
N GLU A 75 14.73 0.90 4.34
CA GLU A 75 15.73 1.95 4.41
C GLU A 75 16.11 2.44 2.99
N THR A 76 16.95 3.47 2.92
CA THR A 76 17.47 3.97 1.64
C THR A 76 18.58 3.08 1.09
N ASP A 77 19.37 2.46 1.98
CA ASP A 77 20.56 1.69 1.66
C ASP A 77 20.52 0.30 2.32
N GLY A 78 21.28 -0.64 1.76
CA GLY A 78 21.34 -2.02 2.24
C GLY A 78 21.52 -3.03 1.11
N GLU A 79 21.90 -4.26 1.48
CA GLU A 79 22.27 -5.33 0.54
C GLU A 79 21.06 -6.08 -0.02
N ARG A 80 19.88 -5.92 0.61
CA ARG A 80 18.66 -6.65 0.25
C ARG A 80 17.61 -5.71 -0.36
N PRO A 81 16.79 -6.18 -1.31
CA PRO A 81 15.64 -5.41 -1.75
C PRO A 81 14.63 -5.28 -0.60
N CYS A 82 13.97 -4.13 -0.45
CA CYS A 82 12.89 -4.04 0.52
C CYS A 82 11.56 -4.50 -0.06
N SER A 83 11.18 -3.91 -1.18
CA SER A 83 9.90 -4.18 -1.84
C SER A 83 9.97 -4.06 -3.35
N ILE A 84 9.06 -4.73 -4.05
CA ILE A 84 8.83 -4.57 -5.48
C ILE A 84 7.33 -4.51 -5.75
N VAL A 85 6.97 -3.86 -6.84
CA VAL A 85 5.58 -3.79 -7.31
C VAL A 85 5.42 -4.79 -8.46
N VAL A 86 4.49 -5.72 -8.31
CA VAL A 86 4.08 -6.65 -9.36
C VAL A 86 2.88 -6.03 -10.08
N PRO A 87 3.00 -5.73 -11.39
CA PRO A 87 1.91 -5.15 -12.16
C PRO A 87 0.68 -6.07 -12.26
N ASP A 88 -0.47 -5.45 -12.51
CA ASP A 88 -1.74 -6.12 -12.73
C ASP A 88 -1.63 -7.24 -13.77
N GLY A 89 -2.22 -8.40 -13.48
CA GLY A 89 -2.22 -9.56 -14.38
C GLY A 89 -0.90 -10.33 -14.42
N GLN A 90 0.13 -9.93 -13.66
CA GLN A 90 1.36 -10.70 -13.49
C GLN A 90 1.43 -11.37 -12.12
N THR A 91 2.23 -12.42 -12.03
CA THR A 91 2.58 -13.06 -10.76
C THR A 91 3.99 -12.63 -10.33
N LEU A 92 4.26 -12.67 -9.03
CA LEU A 92 5.61 -12.46 -8.51
C LEU A 92 6.63 -13.37 -9.22
N GLY A 93 6.29 -14.65 -9.39
CA GLY A 93 7.15 -15.61 -10.09
C GLY A 93 7.46 -15.20 -11.53
N SER A 94 6.46 -14.73 -12.30
CA SER A 94 6.69 -14.24 -13.66
C SER A 94 7.53 -12.97 -13.72
N VAL A 95 7.38 -12.08 -12.74
CA VAL A 95 8.18 -10.84 -12.64
C VAL A 95 9.63 -11.15 -12.27
N LEU A 96 9.87 -12.17 -11.43
CA LEU A 96 11.20 -12.56 -10.97
C LEU A 96 11.92 -13.56 -11.88
N ALA A 97 11.18 -14.27 -12.75
CA ALA A 97 11.72 -15.34 -13.57
C ALA A 97 12.97 -14.92 -14.37
N GLY A 98 14.05 -15.69 -14.23
CA GLY A 98 15.30 -15.46 -14.95
C GLY A 98 16.10 -14.23 -14.51
N LYS A 99 15.67 -13.51 -13.46
CA LYS A 99 16.39 -12.35 -12.94
C LYS A 99 17.49 -12.76 -11.97
N THR A 100 18.61 -12.06 -12.05
CA THR A 100 19.70 -12.10 -11.07
C THR A 100 19.38 -11.21 -9.86
N ASN A 101 20.10 -11.40 -8.76
CA ASN A 101 19.98 -10.53 -7.58
C ASN A 101 20.15 -9.06 -7.93
N THR A 102 21.15 -8.71 -8.74
CA THR A 102 21.38 -7.32 -9.17
C THR A 102 20.19 -6.73 -9.93
N GLN A 103 19.58 -7.51 -10.83
CA GLN A 103 18.40 -7.06 -11.58
C GLN A 103 17.18 -6.87 -10.67
N VAL A 104 16.98 -7.74 -9.69
CA VAL A 104 15.89 -7.60 -8.71
C VAL A 104 16.15 -6.40 -7.78
N LEU A 105 17.40 -6.18 -7.37
CA LEU A 105 17.79 -4.99 -6.60
C LEU A 105 17.48 -3.71 -7.38
N SER A 106 17.75 -3.63 -8.68
CA SER A 106 17.41 -2.44 -9.48
C SER A 106 15.90 -2.17 -9.59
N MET A 107 15.04 -3.16 -9.32
CA MET A 107 13.58 -3.01 -9.31
C MET A 107 13.03 -2.53 -7.96
N SER A 108 13.85 -2.57 -6.91
CA SER A 108 13.44 -2.23 -5.55
C SER A 108 13.85 -0.78 -5.22
N PRO A 109 12.90 0.14 -5.00
CA PRO A 109 13.20 1.55 -4.76
C PRO A 109 13.79 1.81 -3.37
N SER A 110 13.68 0.82 -2.47
CA SER A 110 14.17 0.88 -1.10
C SER A 110 14.87 -0.42 -0.72
N ARG A 111 15.62 -0.39 0.37
CA ARG A 111 16.54 -1.46 0.77
C ARG A 111 16.23 -2.00 2.15
N LYS A 112 16.76 -3.17 2.43
CA LYS A 112 16.90 -3.72 3.78
C LYS A 112 18.39 -3.94 4.06
N PRO A 113 18.85 -3.68 5.29
CA PRO A 113 20.23 -3.93 5.68
C PRO A 113 20.60 -5.42 5.59
#